data_AF-A0A416L808-F1
#
_entry.id   AF-A0A416L808-F1
#
_cell.length_a   1.000
_cell.length_b   1.000
_cell.length_c   1.000
_cell.angle_alpha   90.00
_cell.angle_beta   90.00
_cell.angle_gamma   90.00
#
_symmetry.space_group_name_H-M   'P 1'
#
loop_
_entity.id
_entity.type
_entity.pdbx_description
1 polymer ?
#
loop_
_entity_poly.entity_id
_entity_poly.type
_entity_poly.pdbx_seq_one_letter_code
_entity_poly.pdbx_strand_id
1 'polypeptide(L)'
;MENLKVIENELVPVYVTSTGEKVVYGSELHEVLSVKSPYREWSQRRLKDCDALEKEDFQAVEISTPSGQTKKDHIIKLDTAKEMAMLERIELVKAMIKK
;
A
#
# COMPACT_ATOMS: atom_id res chain seq x y z
N MET A 1 -5.03 10.97 16.23
CA MET A 1 -4.89 10.25 14.94
C MET A 1 -6.17 9.48 14.76
N GLU A 2 -7.02 9.95 13.84
CA GLU A 2 -8.40 9.52 13.73
C GLU A 2 -8.56 8.17 13.03
N ASN A 3 -9.67 7.53 13.37
CA ASN A 3 -10.04 6.14 13.18
C ASN A 3 -10.20 5.79 11.68
N LEU A 4 -9.26 5.02 11.12
CA LEU A 4 -9.39 4.49 9.76
C LEU A 4 -10.43 3.36 9.75
N LYS A 5 -11.49 3.52 8.96
CA LYS A 5 -12.58 2.55 8.80
C LYS A 5 -12.32 1.65 7.59
N VAL A 6 -12.21 0.34 7.80
CA VAL A 6 -12.05 -0.67 6.73
C VAL A 6 -13.38 -0.84 5.99
N ILE A 7 -13.36 -0.79 4.65
CA ILE A 7 -14.58 -0.74 3.82
C ILE A 7 -14.82 -2.03 3.02
N GLU A 8 -13.81 -2.89 2.80
CA GLU A 8 -13.95 -4.15 2.04
C GLU A 8 -12.86 -5.17 2.47
N ASN A 9 -13.19 -6.45 2.65
CA ASN A 9 -12.34 -7.45 3.32
C ASN A 9 -11.99 -8.69 2.45
N GLU A 10 -12.14 -8.61 1.13
CA GLU A 10 -11.66 -9.65 0.19
C GLU A 10 -10.57 -9.12 -0.78
N LEU A 11 -10.21 -7.85 -0.63
CA LEU A 11 -9.24 -7.10 -1.43
C LEU A 11 -8.27 -6.39 -0.51
N VAL A 12 -7.13 -5.91 -1.05
CA VAL A 12 -6.15 -5.08 -0.30
C VAL A 12 -6.90 -4.05 0.54
N PRO A 13 -6.67 -3.98 1.86
CA PRO A 13 -7.37 -3.04 2.74
C PRO A 13 -7.22 -1.60 2.23
N VAL A 14 -8.36 -0.97 1.93
CA VAL A 14 -8.41 0.43 1.51
C VAL A 14 -8.89 1.29 2.66
N TYR A 15 -8.13 2.33 2.95
CA TYR A 15 -8.39 3.32 3.96
C TYR A 15 -8.74 4.65 3.31
N VAL A 16 -9.46 5.49 4.06
CA VAL A 16 -9.79 6.85 3.65
C VAL A 16 -9.17 7.80 4.65
N THR A 17 -8.39 8.75 4.16
CA THR A 17 -7.77 9.80 4.96
C THR A 17 -8.82 10.85 5.39
N SER A 18 -8.46 11.73 6.33
CA SER A 18 -9.32 12.87 6.71
C SER A 18 -9.63 13.83 5.55
N THR A 19 -8.83 13.81 4.48
CA THR A 19 -9.05 14.58 3.24
C THR A 19 -9.95 13.87 2.23
N GLY A 20 -10.38 12.63 2.52
CA GLY A 20 -11.19 11.81 1.61
C GLY A 20 -10.37 11.02 0.58
N GLU A 21 -9.04 11.06 0.66
CA GLU A 21 -8.16 10.33 -0.25
C GLU A 21 -8.13 8.84 0.11
N LYS A 22 -8.15 7.99 -0.93
CA LYS A 22 -8.08 6.53 -0.75
C LYS A 22 -6.63 6.08 -0.79
N VAL A 23 -6.23 5.35 0.25
CA VAL A 23 -4.85 4.90 0.45
C VAL A 23 -4.83 3.45 0.94
N VAL A 24 -3.68 2.80 0.81
CA VAL A 24 -3.39 1.46 1.33
C VAL A 24 -2.08 1.48 2.09
N TYR A 25 -1.87 0.54 3.01
CA TYR A 25 -0.54 0.29 3.56
C TYR A 25 0.28 -0.54 2.58
N GLY A 26 1.52 -0.12 2.33
CA GLY A 26 2.44 -0.79 1.42
C GLY A 26 2.78 -2.20 1.90
N SER A 27 2.87 -2.42 3.21
CA SER A 27 3.10 -3.77 3.75
C SER A 27 1.92 -4.70 3.50
N GLU A 28 0.68 -4.24 3.69
CA GLU A 28 -0.50 -5.06 3.41
C GLU A 28 -0.64 -5.35 1.91
N LEU A 29 -0.37 -4.35 1.06
CA LEU A 29 -0.30 -4.56 -0.39
C LEU A 29 0.74 -5.62 -0.75
N HIS A 30 1.93 -5.56 -0.15
CA HIS A 30 3.00 -6.53 -0.36
C HIS A 30 2.61 -7.95 0.09
N GLU A 31 1.94 -8.08 1.23
CA GLU A 31 1.45 -9.36 1.76
C GLU A 31 0.37 -9.97 0.86
N VAL A 32 -0.61 -9.19 0.42
CA VAL A 32 -1.68 -9.65 -0.48
C VAL A 32 -1.11 -10.08 -1.84
N LEU A 33 -0.10 -9.36 -2.35
CA LEU A 33 0.59 -9.72 -3.59
C LEU A 33 1.54 -10.92 -3.41
N SER A 34 1.78 -11.39 -2.17
CA SER A 34 2.64 -12.55 -1.87
C SER A 34 4.01 -12.47 -2.55
N VAL A 35 4.58 -11.26 -2.61
CA VAL A 35 5.85 -11.03 -3.31
C VAL A 35 7.00 -11.58 -2.47
N LYS A 36 7.86 -12.39 -3.11
CA LYS A 36 8.97 -13.07 -2.43
C LYS A 36 10.05 -12.13 -1.91
N SER A 37 10.26 -11.01 -2.59
CA SER A 37 11.26 -10.02 -2.19
C SER A 37 10.87 -9.37 -0.86
N PRO A 38 11.84 -9.06 0.03
CA PRO A 38 11.54 -8.36 1.27
C PRO A 38 10.91 -7.00 0.98
N TYR A 39 9.92 -6.64 1.80
CA TYR A 39 9.10 -5.43 1.61
C TYR A 39 9.92 -4.17 1.33
N ARG A 40 10.98 -3.92 2.10
CA ARG A 40 11.82 -2.72 1.96
C ARG A 40 12.42 -2.56 0.56
N GLU A 41 12.93 -3.66 0.00
CA GLU A 41 13.53 -3.64 -1.34
C GLU A 41 12.45 -3.56 -2.41
N TRP A 42 11.36 -4.28 -2.20
CA TRP A 42 10.22 -4.31 -3.11
C TRP A 42 9.55 -2.92 -3.22
N SER A 43 9.26 -2.28 -2.09
CA SER A 43 8.57 -0.99 -2.05
C SER A 43 9.41 0.10 -2.72
N GLN A 44 10.71 0.16 -2.44
CA GLN A 44 11.61 1.13 -3.07
C GLN A 44 11.67 0.96 -4.59
N ARG A 45 11.76 -0.30 -5.06
CA ARG A 45 11.78 -0.60 -6.49
C ARG A 45 10.46 -0.22 -7.16
N ARG A 46 9.32 -0.57 -6.55
CA ARG A 46 8.00 -0.35 -7.14
C ARG A 46 7.56 1.11 -7.12
N LEU A 47 7.84 1.83 -6.04
CA LEU A 47 7.62 3.28 -6.02
C LEU A 47 8.43 3.97 -7.12
N LYS A 48 9.66 3.52 -7.35
CA LYS A 48 10.49 4.01 -8.47
C LYS A 48 9.95 3.60 -9.85
N ASP A 49 9.52 2.36 -10.04
CA ASP A 49 8.95 1.89 -11.31
C ASP A 49 7.65 2.64 -11.68
N CYS A 50 6.91 3.13 -10.68
CA CYS A 50 5.69 3.93 -10.86
C CYS A 50 5.95 5.44 -10.91
N ASP A 51 7.22 5.90 -10.90
CA ASP A 51 7.58 7.32 -10.79
C ASP A 51 6.88 8.05 -9.61
N ALA A 52 6.57 7.30 -8.54
CA ALA A 52 5.81 7.79 -7.40
C ALA A 52 6.63 8.79 -6.57
N LEU A 53 6.02 9.92 -6.23
CA LEU A 53 6.64 11.02 -5.49
C LEU A 53 6.20 11.01 -4.02
N GLU A 54 7.17 11.20 -3.11
CA GLU A 54 6.88 11.28 -1.68
C GLU A 54 6.07 12.56 -1.38
N LYS A 55 5.03 12.43 -0.55
CA LYS A 55 4.02 13.44 -0.21
C LYS A 55 3.01 13.76 -1.30
N GLU A 56 3.17 13.20 -2.50
CA GLU A 56 2.19 13.30 -3.58
C GLU A 56 1.49 11.96 -3.78
N ASP A 57 2.23 10.88 -3.98
CA ASP A 57 1.72 9.53 -4.28
C ASP A 57 1.81 8.59 -3.10
N PHE A 58 2.79 8.79 -2.23
CA PHE A 58 2.97 8.00 -1.02
C PHE A 58 3.58 8.81 0.11
N GLN A 59 3.47 8.30 1.34
CA GLN A 59 4.11 8.86 2.51
C GLN A 59 4.78 7.75 3.33
N ALA A 60 6.08 7.90 3.62
CA ALA A 60 6.77 7.02 4.55
C ALA A 60 6.25 7.23 5.98
N VAL A 61 5.99 6.13 6.69
CA VAL A 61 5.50 6.14 8.07
C VAL A 61 6.26 5.13 8.92
N GLU A 62 6.29 5.36 10.23
CA GLU A 62 6.82 4.39 11.20
C GLU A 62 5.67 3.84 12.03
N ILE A 63 5.48 2.52 11.97
CA ILE A 63 4.45 1.81 12.70
C ILE A 63 5.09 1.21 13.94
N SER A 64 4.62 1.61 15.11
CA SER A 64 5.01 1.00 16.37
C SER A 64 4.33 -0.36 16.52
N THR A 65 5.16 -1.40 16.64
CA THR A 65 4.69 -2.75 16.96
C THR A 65 4.45 -2.90 18.47
N PRO A 66 3.60 -3.85 18.91
CA PRO A 66 3.36 -4.11 20.32
C PRO A 66 4.62 -4.43 21.13
N SER A 67 5.65 -4.96 20.47
CA SER A 67 6.97 -5.24 21.08
C SER A 67 7.86 -4.00 21.24
N GLY A 68 7.38 -2.81 20.87
CA GLY A 68 8.13 -1.55 20.96
C GLY A 68 9.11 -1.32 19.80
N GLN A 69 9.16 -2.22 18.82
CA GLN A 69 9.97 -2.02 17.61
C GLN A 69 9.22 -1.11 16.64
N THR A 70 9.93 -0.19 15.99
CA THR A 70 9.39 0.61 14.89
C THR A 70 9.64 -0.10 13.57
N LYS A 71 8.58 -0.24 12.76
CA LYS A 71 8.67 -0.77 11.39
C LYS A 71 8.43 0.38 10.42
N LYS A 72 9.31 0.53 9.44
CA LYS A 72 9.11 1.47 8.33
C LYS A 72 8.06 0.91 7.38
N ASP A 73 7.08 1.73 7.04
CA ASP A 73 6.02 1.43 6.09
C ASP A 73 5.70 2.62 5.18
N HIS A 74 4.76 2.46 4.26
CA HIS A 74 4.36 3.50 3.32
C HIS A 74 2.84 3.53 3.23
N ILE A 75 2.25 4.69 3.40
CA ILE A 75 0.85 4.94 3.03
C ILE A 75 0.87 5.33 1.55
N ILE A 76 0.25 4.54 0.69
CA ILE A 76 0.33 4.69 -0.76
C ILE A 76 -1.05 5.00 -1.30
N LYS A 77 -1.17 5.99 -2.20
CA LYS A 77 -2.44 6.28 -2.87
C LYS A 77 -2.94 5.06 -3.63
N LEU A 78 -4.25 4.87 -3.62
CA LEU A 78 -4.88 3.70 -4.23
C LEU A 78 -4.56 3.58 -5.73
N ASP A 79 -4.39 4.70 -6.43
CA ASP A 79 -4.02 4.70 -7.86
C ASP A 79 -2.62 4.12 -8.08
N THR A 80 -1.61 4.68 -7.43
CA THR A 80 -0.23 4.18 -7.43
C THR A 80 -0.15 2.72 -6.98
N ALA A 81 -0.90 2.33 -5.94
CA ALA A 81 -0.95 0.96 -5.46
C ALA A 81 -1.48 -0.02 -6.54
N LYS A 82 -2.44 0.39 -7.37
CA LYS A 82 -2.92 -0.42 -8.49
C LYS A 82 -1.85 -0.57 -9.56
N GLU A 83 -1.11 0.48 -9.89
CA GLU A 83 0.00 0.41 -10.84
C GLU A 83 1.10 -0.54 -10.33
N MET A 84 1.49 -0.41 -9.05
CA MET A 84 2.44 -1.31 -8.41
C MET A 84 1.99 -2.78 -8.49
N ALA A 85 0.69 -3.04 -8.28
CA ALA A 85 0.13 -4.37 -8.37
C ALA A 85 0.10 -4.90 -9.82
N MET A 86 -0.22 -4.06 -10.81
CA MET A 86 -0.17 -4.42 -12.24
C MET A 86 1.23 -4.89 -12.65
N LEU A 87 2.29 -4.28 -12.11
CA LEU A 87 3.68 -4.67 -12.40
C LEU A 87 4.07 -6.05 -11.85
N GLU A 88 3.37 -6.55 -10.83
CA GLU A 88 3.57 -7.92 -10.33
C GLU A 88 2.82 -8.96 -11.18
N ARG A 89 1.99 -8.54 -12.15
CA ARG A 89 1.24 -9.41 -13.10
C ARG A 89 0.37 -10.47 -12.41
N ILE A 90 -0.16 -10.17 -11.23
CA ILE A 90 -0.95 -11.11 -10.43
C ILE A 90 -2.42 -11.05 -10.88
N GLU A 91 -3.08 -12.22 -11.02
CA GLU A 91 -4.50 -12.28 -11.42
C GLU A 91 -5.44 -11.53 -10.46
N LEU A 92 -5.04 -11.38 -9.18
CA LEU A 92 -5.70 -10.58 -8.13
C LEU A 92 -5.84 -9.10 -8.51
N VAL A 93 -4.99 -8.57 -9.40
CA VAL A 93 -5.06 -7.19 -9.88
C VAL A 93 -6.39 -6.88 -10.55
N LYS A 94 -7.02 -7.86 -11.23
CA LYS A 94 -8.34 -7.69 -11.85
C LYS A 94 -9.43 -7.39 -10.82
N ALA A 95 -9.30 -7.89 -9.59
CA ALA A 95 -10.30 -7.67 -8.56
C ALA A 95 -10.16 -6.28 -7.92
N MET A 96 -8.96 -5.69 -7.89
CA MET A 96 -8.76 -4.28 -7.51
C MET A 96 -9.21 -3.28 -8.60
N ILE A 97 -9.22 -3.69 -9.87
CA ILE A 97 -9.58 -2.85 -11.02
C ILE A 97 -11.09 -2.89 -11.33
N LYS A 98 -11.81 -3.96 -10.94
CA LYS A 98 -13.26 -4.05 -11.16
C LYS A 98 -14.02 -3.09 -10.24
N LYS A 99 -14.28 -1.89 -10.77
CA LYS A 99 -15.46 -1.09 -10.41
C LYS A 99 -16.08 -0.51 -11.67
#